data_AF-A0A1M4XP43-F1
#
_entry.id   AF-A0A1M4XP43-F1
#
_cell.length_a   1.000
_cell.length_b   1.000
_cell.length_c   1.000
_cell.angle_alpha   90.00
_cell.angle_beta   90.00
_cell.angle_gamma   90.00
#
_symmetry.space_group_name_H-M   'P 1'
#
loop_
_entity.id
_entity.type
_entity.pdbx_description
1 polymer ?
#
loop_
_entity_poly.entity_id
_entity_poly.type
_entity_poly.pdbx_seq_one_letter_code
_entity_poly.pdbx_strand_id
1 'polypeptide(L)'
;MTLFIDKMKEVSKTLLPVVLFVLFISLTTVSVPSDIVIRFLIGSVILLVGLTIFLWGVDTAMEPIGEHMAKEVGSSKSLIKILFLSFLLGFLITVAEPDLLILGNQIQDASSDGISSTMIVYMVSLGVGILISLGVLRLLRGMKMNLFMAIVYGIILVLGFFVSEEFLAISFDASGATTGALTTPFVLALSNGLSTFKGGKDAEENSFGLVGIMSAGPILAVMLMSILSGQRNIQGVAEEYVFSSGILGPILSALPHVILESITALIPITVLFFVFNAMKFKLDKEEIRNILIGLGLTLLGLILFLTAVNSGFMDMGRILGMEIAAKNTKLLVFIGFLSGLIIVLVEPAVHVLGEQIEEVSGGSIPISIIRLTLSLGVGTAIAISMLRIVSPDVKLWYFLLPGFAIAVILSFFSDPIFVGIAYDAGGVASGPMTATFVLAFAQGAATSIETANVLVDGFGVIAMVAMAPVFSLMVLGLIFKYRKTSHPVEPIPSVIEEEKIYKPSTLQHCLVIMADRGFGDQIVEVARDSGASGATIFRGRSYSEEHQTKLPLVNVEIAEEQEIVYLITDSKISEAVATSLVKHEELSKKANLAVYMTYTDANLNKETEKTEK
;
A
#
# COMPACT_ATOMS: atom_id res chain seq x y z
N MET A 1 -10.41 -5.12 -25.38
CA MET A 1 -9.67 -6.39 -25.60
C MET A 1 -8.22 -6.28 -25.12
N THR A 2 -7.52 -5.17 -25.34
CA THR A 2 -6.17 -4.93 -24.80
C THR A 2 -6.14 -5.01 -23.26
N LEU A 3 -7.00 -4.25 -22.57
CA LEU A 3 -7.06 -4.22 -21.10
C LEU A 3 -7.27 -5.60 -20.47
N PHE A 4 -8.22 -6.40 -20.97
CA PHE A 4 -8.45 -7.77 -20.48
C PHE A 4 -7.21 -8.66 -20.65
N ILE A 5 -6.53 -8.58 -21.80
CA ILE A 5 -5.32 -9.38 -22.06
C ILE A 5 -4.19 -8.94 -21.13
N ASP A 6 -4.07 -7.64 -20.87
CA ASP A 6 -3.04 -7.10 -19.98
C ASP A 6 -3.30 -7.51 -18.53
N LYS A 7 -4.56 -7.43 -18.05
CA LYS A 7 -4.98 -7.94 -16.74
C LYS A 7 -4.80 -9.45 -16.62
N MET A 8 -5.11 -10.20 -17.67
CA MET A 8 -4.89 -11.65 -17.69
C MET A 8 -3.40 -11.99 -17.58
N LYS A 9 -2.52 -11.24 -18.25
CA LYS A 9 -1.05 -11.41 -18.12
C LYS A 9 -0.57 -11.07 -16.71
N GLU A 10 -1.07 -9.98 -16.14
CA GLU A 10 -0.75 -9.53 -14.77
C GLU A 10 -1.14 -10.61 -13.74
N VAL A 11 -2.40 -11.07 -13.79
CA VAL A 11 -2.91 -12.14 -12.93
C VAL A 11 -2.18 -13.46 -13.18
N SER A 12 -1.85 -13.80 -14.43
CA SER A 12 -1.11 -15.04 -14.73
C SER A 12 0.31 -15.02 -14.17
N LYS A 13 1.02 -13.89 -14.27
CA LYS A 13 2.35 -13.71 -13.67
C LYS A 13 2.32 -13.81 -12.15
N THR A 14 1.18 -13.45 -11.56
CA THR A 14 0.93 -13.52 -10.11
C THR A 14 0.61 -14.95 -9.67
N LEU A 15 -0.41 -15.54 -10.27
CA LEU A 15 -1.04 -16.76 -9.76
C LEU A 15 -0.27 -18.02 -10.17
N LEU A 16 0.28 -18.07 -11.39
CA LEU A 16 0.91 -19.27 -11.91
C LEU A 16 2.12 -19.73 -11.08
N PRO A 17 3.05 -18.83 -10.63
CA PRO A 17 4.14 -19.23 -9.74
C PRO A 17 3.65 -19.86 -8.43
N VAL A 18 2.59 -19.31 -7.83
CA VAL A 18 2.00 -19.85 -6.59
C VAL A 18 1.40 -21.23 -6.86
N VAL A 19 0.63 -21.38 -7.94
CA VAL A 19 0.04 -22.68 -8.33
C VAL A 19 1.12 -23.73 -8.56
N LEU A 20 2.18 -23.39 -9.30
CA LEU A 20 3.30 -24.29 -9.56
C LEU A 20 4.04 -24.68 -8.28
N PHE A 21 4.24 -23.73 -7.37
CA PHE A 21 4.86 -23.97 -6.07
C PHE A 21 4.01 -24.92 -5.21
N VAL A 22 2.70 -24.66 -5.12
CA VAL A 22 1.75 -25.49 -4.38
C VAL A 22 1.70 -26.91 -4.96
N LEU A 23 1.65 -27.05 -6.29
CA LEU A 23 1.69 -28.35 -6.96
C LEU A 23 3.01 -29.09 -6.73
N PHE A 24 4.14 -28.37 -6.77
CA PHE A 24 5.43 -28.96 -6.50
C PHE A 24 5.47 -29.56 -5.09
N ILE A 25 4.99 -28.83 -4.09
CA ILE A 25 4.90 -29.33 -2.71
C ILE A 25 3.92 -30.51 -2.61
N SER A 26 2.73 -30.38 -3.20
CA SER A 26 1.67 -31.39 -3.13
C SER A 26 2.01 -32.69 -3.84
N LEU A 27 2.98 -32.70 -4.76
CA LEU A 27 3.42 -33.89 -5.50
C LEU A 27 4.72 -34.50 -4.93
N THR A 28 5.59 -33.69 -4.33
CA THR A 28 6.90 -34.16 -3.85
C THR A 28 6.93 -34.42 -2.34
N THR A 29 6.22 -33.61 -1.56
CA THR A 29 6.39 -33.56 -0.11
C THR A 29 5.25 -34.22 0.64
N VAL A 30 4.02 -34.00 0.18
CA VAL A 30 2.76 -34.45 0.80
C VAL A 30 2.03 -35.39 -0.16
N SER A 31 1.31 -36.39 0.36
CA SER A 31 0.41 -37.20 -0.47
C SER A 31 -1.00 -36.63 -0.39
N VAL A 32 -1.33 -35.68 -1.27
CA VAL A 32 -2.67 -35.07 -1.31
C VAL A 32 -3.63 -35.97 -2.11
N PRO A 33 -4.88 -36.18 -1.65
CA PRO A 33 -5.90 -36.88 -2.43
C PRO A 33 -6.09 -36.30 -3.84
N SER A 34 -6.28 -37.17 -4.84
CA SER A 34 -6.32 -36.77 -6.24
C SER A 34 -7.50 -35.87 -6.58
N ASP A 35 -8.64 -36.06 -5.92
CA ASP A 35 -9.82 -35.20 -6.08
C ASP A 35 -9.54 -33.76 -5.62
N ILE A 36 -8.75 -33.58 -4.56
CA ILE A 36 -8.36 -32.27 -4.03
C ILE A 36 -7.34 -31.59 -4.95
N VAL A 37 -6.35 -32.33 -5.48
CA VAL A 37 -5.40 -31.79 -6.47
C VAL A 37 -6.14 -31.34 -7.73
N ILE A 38 -7.09 -32.14 -8.24
CA ILE A 38 -7.89 -31.78 -9.41
C ILE A 38 -8.79 -30.58 -9.09
N ARG A 39 -9.42 -30.54 -7.92
CA ARG A 39 -10.24 -29.41 -7.47
C ARG A 39 -9.41 -28.13 -7.35
N PHE A 40 -8.20 -28.21 -6.81
CA PHE A 40 -7.26 -27.10 -6.77
C PHE A 40 -6.86 -26.60 -8.17
N LEU A 41 -6.61 -27.49 -9.13
CA LEU A 41 -6.30 -27.11 -10.52
C LEU A 41 -7.48 -26.42 -11.21
N ILE A 42 -8.69 -26.99 -11.08
CA ILE A 42 -9.92 -26.37 -11.61
C ILE A 42 -10.16 -25.03 -10.93
N GLY A 43 -10.05 -24.98 -9.60
CA GLY A 43 -10.12 -23.78 -8.80
C GLY A 43 -9.09 -22.74 -9.26
N SER A 44 -7.86 -23.12 -9.57
CA SER A 44 -6.81 -22.22 -10.09
C SER A 44 -7.17 -21.61 -11.44
N VAL A 45 -7.80 -22.36 -12.33
CA VAL A 45 -8.28 -21.82 -13.61
C VAL A 45 -9.45 -20.87 -13.38
N ILE A 46 -10.42 -21.24 -12.54
CA ILE A 46 -11.55 -20.38 -12.19
C ILE A 46 -11.07 -19.10 -11.49
N LEU A 47 -10.08 -19.20 -10.60
CA LEU A 47 -9.48 -18.09 -9.88
C LEU A 47 -8.78 -17.13 -10.85
N LEU A 48 -7.99 -17.66 -11.80
CA LEU A 48 -7.33 -16.85 -12.82
C LEU A 48 -8.34 -16.03 -13.63
N VAL A 49 -9.40 -16.69 -14.10
CA VAL A 49 -10.45 -16.04 -14.88
C VAL A 49 -11.25 -15.05 -14.02
N GLY A 50 -11.62 -15.46 -12.81
CA GLY A 50 -12.37 -14.67 -11.85
C GLY A 50 -11.65 -13.40 -11.44
N LEU A 51 -10.39 -13.51 -11.01
CA LEU A 51 -9.57 -12.35 -10.62
C LEU A 51 -9.31 -11.42 -11.82
N THR A 52 -9.10 -11.96 -13.02
CA THR A 52 -8.95 -11.14 -14.24
C THR A 52 -10.21 -10.32 -14.53
N ILE A 53 -11.39 -10.95 -14.49
CA ILE A 53 -12.68 -10.28 -14.72
C ILE A 53 -12.97 -9.28 -13.60
N PHE A 54 -12.65 -9.65 -12.36
CA PHE A 54 -12.84 -8.82 -11.18
C PHE A 54 -12.01 -7.53 -11.26
N LEU A 55 -10.69 -7.64 -11.45
CA LEU A 55 -9.81 -6.48 -11.55
C LEU A 55 -10.18 -5.60 -12.75
N TRP A 56 -10.54 -6.20 -13.89
CA TRP A 56 -11.05 -5.43 -15.02
C TRP A 56 -12.34 -4.67 -14.69
N GLY A 57 -13.25 -5.27 -13.92
CA GLY A 57 -14.45 -4.62 -13.41
C GLY A 57 -14.14 -3.47 -12.45
N VAL A 58 -13.18 -3.66 -11.54
CA VAL A 58 -12.70 -2.66 -10.57
C VAL A 58 -12.13 -1.44 -11.31
N ASP A 59 -11.22 -1.63 -12.27
CA ASP A 59 -10.67 -0.54 -13.09
C ASP A 59 -11.77 0.21 -13.88
N THR A 60 -12.79 -0.52 -14.35
CA THR A 60 -13.84 0.07 -15.19
C THR A 60 -14.92 0.81 -14.38
N ALA A 61 -15.11 0.46 -13.11
CA ALA A 61 -16.16 1.04 -12.27
C ALA A 61 -15.64 1.66 -10.96
N MET A 62 -14.94 0.88 -10.13
CA MET A 62 -14.56 1.30 -8.78
C MET A 62 -13.54 2.45 -8.79
N GLU A 63 -12.55 2.42 -9.68
CA GLU A 63 -11.58 3.50 -9.84
C GLU A 63 -12.27 4.83 -10.25
N PRO A 64 -13.07 4.89 -11.33
CA PRO A 64 -13.85 6.09 -11.67
C PRO A 64 -14.78 6.57 -10.55
N ILE A 65 -15.47 5.64 -9.88
CA ILE A 65 -16.31 5.97 -8.71
C ILE A 65 -15.45 6.66 -7.64
N GLY A 66 -14.26 6.12 -7.35
CA GLY A 66 -13.30 6.70 -6.41
C GLY A 66 -12.86 8.11 -6.77
N GLU A 67 -12.50 8.36 -8.03
CA GLU A 67 -12.09 9.69 -8.51
C GLU A 67 -13.20 10.74 -8.36
N HIS A 68 -14.43 10.41 -8.76
CA HIS A 68 -15.57 11.31 -8.62
C HIS A 68 -15.91 11.59 -7.16
N MET A 69 -15.85 10.57 -6.31
CA MET A 69 -16.06 10.71 -4.87
C MET A 69 -14.96 11.56 -4.23
N ALA A 70 -13.70 11.34 -4.57
CA ALA A 70 -12.57 12.13 -4.09
C ALA A 70 -12.70 13.61 -4.46
N LYS A 71 -13.16 13.89 -5.68
CA LYS A 71 -13.46 15.25 -6.14
C LYS A 71 -14.58 15.93 -5.35
N GLU A 72 -15.66 15.21 -5.03
CA GLU A 72 -16.75 15.76 -4.19
C GLU A 72 -16.28 15.99 -2.74
N VAL A 73 -15.46 15.09 -2.19
CA VAL A 73 -14.84 15.27 -0.87
C VAL A 73 -13.92 16.49 -0.87
N GLY A 74 -13.00 16.60 -1.83
CA GLY A 74 -12.01 17.68 -1.91
C GLY A 74 -12.61 19.05 -2.22
N SER A 75 -13.69 19.12 -3.00
CA SER A 75 -14.36 20.38 -3.35
C SER A 75 -15.35 20.89 -2.29
N SER A 76 -15.65 20.09 -1.26
CA SER A 76 -16.57 20.47 -0.20
C SER A 76 -15.97 21.56 0.70
N LYS A 77 -16.72 22.66 0.91
CA LYS A 77 -16.32 23.74 1.84
C LYS A 77 -16.57 23.41 3.31
N SER A 78 -17.35 22.37 3.59
CA SER A 78 -17.75 22.03 4.96
C SER A 78 -16.95 20.85 5.46
N LEU A 79 -16.13 21.09 6.50
CA LEU A 79 -15.32 20.06 7.14
C LEU A 79 -16.18 18.88 7.62
N ILE A 80 -17.37 19.13 8.18
CA ILE A 80 -18.29 18.05 8.61
C ILE A 80 -18.69 17.16 7.43
N LYS A 81 -18.98 17.76 6.26
CA LYS A 81 -19.32 16.98 5.06
C LYS A 81 -18.13 16.18 4.56
N ILE A 82 -16.94 16.77 4.53
CA ILE A 82 -15.71 16.04 4.18
C ILE A 82 -15.57 14.81 5.08
N LEU A 83 -15.59 15.01 6.40
CA LEU A 83 -15.40 13.93 7.37
C LEU A 83 -16.48 12.85 7.26
N PHE A 84 -17.74 13.23 7.10
CA PHE A 84 -18.84 12.29 6.96
C PHE A 84 -18.75 11.50 5.64
N LEU A 85 -18.43 12.14 4.53
CA LEU A 85 -18.27 11.47 3.24
C LEU A 85 -17.06 10.54 3.24
N SER A 86 -15.91 10.99 3.74
CA SER A 86 -14.73 10.13 3.88
C SER A 86 -15.01 8.92 4.78
N PHE A 87 -15.73 9.12 5.89
CA PHE A 87 -16.20 8.03 6.74
C PHE A 87 -17.09 7.04 5.97
N LEU A 88 -18.11 7.54 5.28
CA LEU A 88 -19.09 6.72 4.59
C LEU A 88 -18.44 5.93 3.44
N LEU A 89 -17.55 6.57 2.68
CA LEU A 89 -16.80 5.92 1.60
C LEU A 89 -15.91 4.82 2.14
N GLY A 90 -15.14 5.12 3.20
CA GLY A 90 -14.31 4.13 3.88
C GLY A 90 -15.10 2.95 4.45
N PHE A 91 -16.25 3.22 5.06
CA PHE A 91 -17.12 2.17 5.58
C PHE A 91 -17.65 1.27 4.45
N LEU A 92 -18.21 1.85 3.39
CA LEU A 92 -18.88 1.07 2.35
C LEU A 92 -17.91 0.30 1.45
N ILE A 93 -16.73 0.86 1.17
CA ILE A 93 -15.71 0.16 0.37
C ILE A 93 -15.19 -1.07 1.13
N THR A 94 -15.01 -0.97 2.45
CA THR A 94 -14.56 -2.08 3.28
C THR A 94 -15.64 -3.14 3.47
N VAL A 95 -16.93 -2.79 3.53
CA VAL A 95 -18.02 -3.77 3.49
C VAL A 95 -18.00 -4.58 2.18
N ALA A 96 -17.57 -3.95 1.08
CA ALA A 96 -17.45 -4.59 -0.23
C ALA A 96 -16.15 -5.39 -0.41
N GLU A 97 -15.27 -5.44 0.59
CA GLU A 97 -13.95 -6.07 0.48
C GLU A 97 -14.06 -7.61 0.59
N PRO A 98 -13.72 -8.38 -0.46
CA PRO A 98 -13.75 -9.84 -0.43
C PRO A 98 -12.88 -10.46 0.66
N ASP A 99 -11.69 -9.92 0.89
CA ASP A 99 -10.72 -10.50 1.82
C ASP A 99 -11.24 -10.44 3.26
N LEU A 100 -11.98 -9.37 3.61
CA LEU A 100 -12.64 -9.23 4.90
C LEU A 100 -13.81 -10.21 5.07
N LEU A 101 -14.56 -10.50 4.00
CA LEU A 101 -15.63 -11.51 4.02
C LEU A 101 -15.05 -12.91 4.26
N ILE A 102 -13.97 -13.25 3.55
CA ILE A 102 -13.25 -14.52 3.75
C ILE A 102 -12.77 -14.64 5.19
N LEU A 103 -12.12 -13.60 5.72
CA LEU A 103 -11.65 -13.59 7.11
C LEU A 103 -12.82 -13.74 8.10
N GLY A 104 -13.92 -13.00 7.88
CA GLY A 104 -15.12 -13.07 8.71
C GLY A 104 -15.69 -14.50 8.77
N ASN A 105 -15.77 -15.18 7.63
CA ASN A 105 -16.23 -16.57 7.55
C ASN A 105 -15.25 -17.52 8.27
N GLN A 106 -13.94 -17.34 8.11
CA GLN A 106 -12.95 -18.14 8.84
C GLN A 106 -13.00 -17.92 10.37
N ILE A 107 -13.25 -16.70 10.84
CA ILE A 107 -13.43 -16.40 12.27
C ILE A 107 -14.71 -17.07 12.77
N GLN A 108 -15.80 -17.01 12.01
CA GLN A 108 -17.05 -17.65 12.37
C GLN A 108 -16.90 -19.17 12.50
N ASP A 109 -16.28 -19.81 11.51
CA ASP A 109 -16.01 -21.25 11.51
C ASP A 109 -15.10 -21.65 12.69
N ALA A 110 -14.00 -20.91 12.90
CA ALA A 110 -13.05 -21.21 13.98
C ALA A 110 -13.62 -20.93 15.38
N SER A 111 -14.61 -20.05 15.50
CA SER A 111 -15.27 -19.69 16.78
C SER A 111 -16.51 -20.51 17.10
N SER A 112 -16.82 -21.56 16.32
CA SER A 112 -18.05 -22.35 16.46
C SER A 112 -19.31 -21.48 16.44
N ASP A 113 -19.40 -20.56 15.48
CA ASP A 113 -20.46 -19.53 15.36
C ASP A 113 -20.55 -18.52 16.53
N GLY A 114 -19.55 -18.48 17.41
CA GLY A 114 -19.49 -17.54 18.54
C GLY A 114 -19.36 -16.08 18.13
N ILE A 115 -18.80 -15.81 16.95
CA ILE A 115 -18.70 -14.48 16.33
C ILE A 115 -19.20 -14.58 14.90
N SER A 116 -20.24 -13.83 14.54
CA SER A 116 -20.75 -13.86 13.16
C SER A 116 -19.85 -13.09 12.19
N SER A 117 -19.68 -13.63 10.98
CA SER A 117 -18.94 -13.01 9.88
C SER A 117 -19.44 -11.59 9.60
N THR A 118 -20.76 -11.41 9.53
CA THR A 118 -21.40 -10.11 9.32
C THR A 118 -21.08 -9.09 10.43
N MET A 119 -20.98 -9.53 11.69
CA MET A 119 -20.61 -8.65 12.80
C MET A 119 -19.17 -8.16 12.63
N ILE A 120 -18.22 -9.05 12.29
CA ILE A 120 -16.83 -8.68 12.01
C ILE A 120 -16.76 -7.68 10.86
N VAL A 121 -17.42 -7.97 9.73
CA VAL A 121 -17.39 -7.12 8.53
C VAL A 121 -17.85 -5.70 8.84
N TYR A 122 -18.99 -5.53 9.53
CA TYR A 122 -19.50 -4.20 9.86
C TYR A 122 -18.69 -3.49 10.94
N MET A 123 -18.19 -4.21 11.95
CA MET A 123 -17.39 -3.60 13.01
C MET A 123 -16.05 -3.11 12.46
N VAL A 124 -15.37 -3.94 11.68
CA VAL A 124 -14.13 -3.61 11.01
C VAL A 124 -14.32 -2.44 10.04
N SER A 125 -15.38 -2.46 9.23
CA SER A 125 -15.74 -1.36 8.33
C SER A 125 -16.00 -0.06 9.08
N LEU A 126 -16.59 -0.11 10.27
CA LEU A 126 -16.78 1.08 11.12
C LEU A 126 -15.44 1.65 11.57
N GLY A 127 -14.52 0.80 12.00
CA GLY A 127 -13.15 1.18 12.35
C GLY A 127 -12.43 1.86 11.18
N VAL A 128 -12.48 1.24 9.99
CA VAL A 128 -11.90 1.82 8.77
C VAL A 128 -12.49 3.19 8.46
N GLY A 129 -13.82 3.33 8.44
CA GLY A 129 -14.48 4.60 8.14
C GLY A 129 -14.04 5.71 9.10
N ILE A 130 -13.95 5.42 10.40
CA ILE A 130 -13.49 6.40 11.40
C ILE A 130 -12.05 6.83 11.11
N LEU A 131 -11.15 5.88 10.85
CA LEU A 131 -9.74 6.18 10.64
C LEU A 131 -9.48 6.88 9.31
N ILE A 132 -10.20 6.54 8.24
CA ILE A 132 -10.15 7.30 6.97
C ILE A 132 -10.59 8.74 7.20
N SER A 133 -11.69 8.96 7.93
CA SER A 133 -12.15 10.31 8.28
C SER A 133 -11.08 11.11 9.05
N LEU A 134 -10.44 10.48 10.04
CA LEU A 134 -9.35 11.09 10.80
C LEU A 134 -8.08 11.30 9.96
N GLY A 135 -7.76 10.40 9.04
CA GLY A 135 -6.64 10.51 8.10
C GLY A 135 -6.82 11.66 7.11
N VAL A 136 -8.04 11.84 6.61
CA VAL A 136 -8.41 13.01 5.81
C VAL A 136 -8.31 14.29 6.64
N LEU A 137 -8.76 14.29 7.90
CA LEU A 137 -8.58 15.43 8.79
C LEU A 137 -7.10 15.76 9.02
N ARG A 138 -6.26 14.75 9.23
CA ARG A 138 -4.79 14.86 9.36
C ARG A 138 -4.20 15.51 8.11
N LEU A 139 -4.56 15.00 6.93
CA LEU A 139 -4.11 15.54 5.65
C LEU A 139 -4.49 17.01 5.51
N LEU A 140 -5.76 17.37 5.73
CA LEU A 140 -6.24 18.74 5.57
C LEU A 140 -5.63 19.72 6.57
N ARG A 141 -5.32 19.26 7.80
CA ARG A 141 -4.68 20.08 8.84
C ARG A 141 -3.15 20.13 8.76
N GLY A 142 -2.53 19.37 7.86
CA GLY A 142 -1.06 19.31 7.73
C GLY A 142 -0.38 18.68 8.95
N MET A 143 -1.02 17.71 9.61
CA MET A 143 -0.40 16.96 10.70
C MET A 143 0.58 15.93 10.13
N LYS A 144 1.77 15.83 10.73
CA LYS A 144 2.81 14.88 10.30
C LYS A 144 2.37 13.44 10.49
N MET A 145 2.76 12.56 9.56
CA MET A 145 2.34 11.16 9.58
C MET A 145 2.86 10.39 10.79
N ASN A 146 4.14 10.54 11.11
CA ASN A 146 4.78 9.86 12.24
C ASN A 146 4.08 10.11 13.58
N LEU A 147 3.69 11.37 13.86
CA LEU A 147 2.99 11.71 15.09
C LEU A 147 1.58 11.10 15.12
N PHE A 148 0.85 11.14 14.00
CA PHE A 148 -0.48 10.53 13.92
C PHE A 148 -0.41 9.02 14.18
N MET A 149 0.51 8.33 13.52
CA MET A 149 0.68 6.88 13.69
C MET A 149 1.19 6.53 15.09
N ALA A 150 2.07 7.33 15.69
CA ALA A 150 2.51 7.13 17.07
C ALA A 150 1.36 7.22 18.07
N ILE A 151 0.42 8.15 17.90
CA ILE A 151 -0.76 8.27 18.75
C ILE A 151 -1.66 7.04 18.58
N VAL A 152 -1.97 6.67 17.34
CA VAL A 152 -2.87 5.54 17.03
C VAL A 152 -2.29 4.22 17.54
N TYR A 153 -1.03 3.91 17.21
CA TYR A 153 -0.37 2.68 17.69
C TYR A 153 -0.08 2.73 19.20
N GLY A 154 0.09 3.93 19.79
CA GLY A 154 0.15 4.08 21.24
C GLY A 154 -1.15 3.67 21.92
N ILE A 155 -2.30 4.05 21.36
CA ILE A 155 -3.61 3.60 21.83
C ILE A 155 -3.76 2.08 21.66
N ILE A 156 -3.40 1.54 20.48
CA ILE A 156 -3.44 0.08 20.22
C ILE A 156 -2.58 -0.67 21.24
N LEU A 157 -1.38 -0.18 21.54
CA LEU A 157 -0.48 -0.80 22.51
C LEU A 157 -1.09 -0.82 23.91
N VAL A 158 -1.73 0.28 24.33
CA VAL A 158 -2.44 0.33 25.62
C VAL A 158 -3.62 -0.64 25.65
N LEU A 159 -4.45 -0.65 24.61
CA LEU A 159 -5.59 -1.57 24.49
C LEU A 159 -5.16 -3.03 24.45
N GLY A 160 -4.02 -3.33 23.83
CA GLY A 160 -3.46 -4.68 23.73
C GLY A 160 -3.22 -5.35 25.08
N PHE A 161 -3.01 -4.59 26.17
CA PHE A 161 -2.91 -5.15 27.53
C PHE A 161 -4.25 -5.59 28.13
N PHE A 162 -5.37 -5.14 27.56
CA PHE A 162 -6.72 -5.41 28.05
C PHE A 162 -7.49 -6.44 27.20
N VAL A 163 -6.90 -6.90 26.10
CA VAL A 163 -7.51 -7.80 25.12
C VAL A 163 -6.86 -9.18 25.20
N SER A 164 -7.61 -10.24 24.92
CA SER A 164 -7.09 -11.61 24.90
C SER A 164 -6.21 -11.88 23.67
N GLU A 165 -5.49 -13.00 23.69
CA GLU A 165 -4.57 -13.35 22.59
C GLU A 165 -5.33 -13.65 21.28
N GLU A 166 -6.51 -14.27 21.36
CA GLU A 166 -7.38 -14.54 20.21
C GLU A 166 -7.84 -13.23 19.55
N PHE A 167 -8.37 -12.30 20.35
CA PHE A 167 -8.84 -11.02 19.83
C PHE A 167 -7.68 -10.14 19.35
N LEU A 168 -6.50 -10.24 19.97
CA LEU A 168 -5.29 -9.59 19.46
C LEU A 168 -4.94 -10.12 18.06
N ALA A 169 -4.90 -11.43 17.87
CA ALA A 169 -4.61 -12.06 16.59
C ALA A 169 -5.65 -11.68 15.52
N ILE A 170 -6.94 -11.81 15.84
CA ILE A 170 -8.05 -11.47 14.94
C ILE A 170 -8.04 -9.97 14.57
N SER A 171 -7.74 -9.08 15.53
CA SER A 171 -7.76 -7.63 15.28
C SER A 171 -6.72 -7.18 14.25
N PHE A 172 -5.51 -7.76 14.31
CA PHE A 172 -4.46 -7.44 13.36
C PHE A 172 -4.57 -8.23 12.06
N ASP A 173 -5.12 -9.44 12.07
CA ASP A 173 -5.46 -10.12 10.82
C ASP A 173 -6.55 -9.36 10.05
N ALA A 174 -7.55 -8.81 10.76
CA ALA A 174 -8.57 -7.94 10.20
C ALA A 174 -7.99 -6.69 9.55
N SER A 175 -6.91 -6.13 10.09
CA SER A 175 -6.17 -5.03 9.44
C SER A 175 -5.72 -5.41 8.04
N GLY A 176 -5.01 -6.53 7.89
CA GLY A 176 -4.48 -6.97 6.59
C GLY A 176 -5.58 -7.39 5.61
N ALA A 177 -6.72 -7.87 6.10
CA ALA A 177 -7.86 -8.22 5.26
C ALA A 177 -8.66 -7.02 4.72
N THR A 178 -8.37 -5.79 5.17
CA THR A 178 -9.03 -4.57 4.65
C THR A 178 -8.30 -3.88 3.50
N THR A 179 -7.16 -4.41 3.09
CA THR A 179 -6.27 -3.81 2.08
C THR A 179 -6.17 -4.66 0.82
N GLY A 180 -7.25 -5.35 0.50
CA GLY A 180 -7.35 -6.18 -0.69
C GLY A 180 -7.50 -5.39 -1.99
N ALA A 181 -7.80 -6.13 -3.06
CA ALA A 181 -7.75 -5.68 -4.44
C ALA A 181 -8.75 -4.57 -4.79
N LEU A 182 -9.76 -4.33 -3.96
CA LEU A 182 -10.79 -3.32 -4.19
C LEU A 182 -10.55 -2.06 -3.34
N THR A 183 -10.26 -2.23 -2.04
CA THR A 183 -10.13 -1.10 -1.11
C THR A 183 -8.82 -0.31 -1.32
N THR A 184 -7.70 -0.99 -1.57
CA THR A 184 -6.39 -0.33 -1.68
C THR A 184 -6.33 0.67 -2.84
N PRO A 185 -6.64 0.31 -4.11
CA PRO A 185 -6.62 1.26 -5.22
C PRO A 185 -7.57 2.44 -4.99
N PHE A 186 -8.76 2.17 -4.44
CA PHE A 186 -9.74 3.21 -4.13
C PHE A 186 -9.22 4.22 -3.10
N VAL A 187 -8.63 3.75 -2.00
CA VAL A 187 -8.14 4.64 -0.93
C VAL A 187 -6.87 5.37 -1.36
N LEU A 188 -6.00 4.76 -2.17
CA LEU A 188 -4.88 5.45 -2.79
C LEU A 188 -5.36 6.55 -3.75
N ALA A 189 -6.37 6.27 -4.58
CA ALA A 189 -6.99 7.27 -5.46
C ALA A 189 -7.62 8.42 -4.65
N LEU A 190 -8.31 8.10 -3.55
CA LEU A 190 -8.84 9.11 -2.61
C LEU A 190 -7.72 9.96 -2.01
N SER A 191 -6.65 9.33 -1.52
CA SER A 191 -5.48 9.99 -0.92
C SER A 191 -4.81 10.94 -1.91
N ASN A 192 -4.49 10.44 -3.12
CA ASN A 192 -3.88 11.21 -4.18
C ASN A 192 -4.78 12.36 -4.66
N GLY A 193 -6.08 12.08 -4.84
CA GLY A 193 -7.08 13.10 -5.17
C GLY A 193 -7.12 14.23 -4.14
N LEU A 194 -7.21 13.90 -2.84
CA LEU A 194 -7.21 14.93 -1.80
C LEU A 194 -5.87 15.68 -1.69
N SER A 195 -4.75 14.98 -1.90
CA SER A 195 -3.42 15.59 -1.86
C SER A 195 -3.25 16.63 -2.97
N THR A 196 -3.63 16.29 -4.20
CA THR A 196 -3.61 17.21 -5.34
C THR A 196 -4.55 18.40 -5.14
N PHE A 197 -5.72 18.20 -4.53
CA PHE A 197 -6.63 19.30 -4.16
C PHE A 197 -6.05 20.24 -3.09
N LYS A 198 -5.35 19.70 -2.08
CA LYS A 198 -4.71 20.52 -1.04
C LYS A 198 -3.53 21.33 -1.60
N GLY A 199 -2.72 20.70 -2.46
CA GLY A 199 -1.51 21.30 -3.02
C GLY A 199 -0.44 21.66 -1.99
N GLY A 200 0.65 22.27 -2.44
CA GLY A 200 1.76 22.73 -1.60
C GLY A 200 2.97 21.80 -1.57
N LYS A 201 3.96 22.14 -0.74
CA LYS A 201 5.28 21.47 -0.68
C LYS A 201 5.18 19.99 -0.29
N ASP A 202 4.21 19.65 0.55
CA ASP A 202 4.02 18.31 1.09
C ASP A 202 3.07 17.45 0.25
N ALA A 203 2.74 17.83 -0.99
CA ALA A 203 1.78 17.10 -1.82
C ALA A 203 2.22 15.63 -2.04
N GLU A 204 3.49 15.38 -2.29
CA GLU A 204 3.99 14.00 -2.48
C GLU A 204 3.92 13.17 -1.18
N GLU A 205 4.30 13.77 -0.04
CA GLU A 205 4.17 13.13 1.27
C GLU A 205 2.70 12.80 1.56
N ASN A 206 1.80 13.73 1.24
CA ASN A 206 0.36 13.60 1.52
C ASN A 206 -0.35 12.63 0.58
N SER A 207 0.28 12.22 -0.54
CA SER A 207 -0.30 11.19 -1.42
C SER A 207 -0.26 9.80 -0.79
N PHE A 208 0.65 9.55 0.16
CA PHE A 208 0.80 8.27 0.84
C PHE A 208 0.33 8.30 2.30
N GLY A 209 0.08 7.09 2.81
CA GLY A 209 -0.11 6.80 4.22
C GLY A 209 -1.58 6.70 4.64
N LEU A 210 -2.54 7.06 3.78
CA LEU A 210 -3.96 6.91 4.09
C LEU A 210 -4.36 5.41 4.20
N VAL A 211 -3.74 4.52 3.41
CA VAL A 211 -3.95 3.07 3.50
C VAL A 211 -3.38 2.53 4.82
N GLY A 212 -2.22 3.04 5.25
CA GLY A 212 -1.66 2.76 6.57
C GLY A 212 -2.55 3.21 7.73
N ILE A 213 -3.13 4.41 7.64
CA ILE A 213 -4.06 4.95 8.64
C ILE A 213 -5.32 4.10 8.74
N MET A 214 -5.94 3.77 7.60
CA MET A 214 -7.18 3.01 7.60
C MET A 214 -6.98 1.61 8.19
N SER A 215 -5.82 0.99 7.95
CA SER A 215 -5.46 -0.35 8.44
C SER A 215 -5.42 -0.42 9.97
N ALA A 216 -5.15 0.69 10.65
CA ALA A 216 -5.24 0.75 12.11
C ALA A 216 -6.68 0.75 12.65
N GLY A 217 -7.66 1.08 11.80
CA GLY A 217 -9.08 1.11 12.14
C GLY A 217 -9.65 -0.26 12.55
N PRO A 218 -9.48 -1.33 11.74
CA PRO A 218 -9.85 -2.70 12.08
C PRO A 218 -9.31 -3.16 13.43
N ILE A 219 -8.05 -2.83 13.72
CA ILE A 219 -7.37 -3.22 14.98
C ILE A 219 -8.12 -2.62 16.16
N LEU A 220 -8.33 -1.30 16.13
CA LEU A 220 -9.05 -0.57 17.17
C LEU A 220 -10.50 -1.06 17.29
N ALA A 221 -11.18 -1.28 16.17
CA ALA A 221 -12.55 -1.77 16.10
C ALA A 221 -12.71 -3.11 16.85
N VAL A 222 -11.92 -4.12 16.48
CA VAL A 222 -12.02 -5.47 17.07
C VAL A 222 -11.57 -5.48 18.54
N MET A 223 -10.52 -4.73 18.90
CA MET A 223 -10.10 -4.59 20.30
C MET A 223 -11.18 -3.95 21.17
N LEU A 224 -11.79 -2.85 20.69
CA LEU A 224 -12.89 -2.19 21.38
C LEU A 224 -14.11 -3.10 21.48
N MET A 225 -14.43 -3.84 20.42
CA MET A 225 -15.51 -4.83 20.44
C MET A 225 -15.31 -5.87 21.55
N SER A 226 -14.10 -6.44 21.68
CA SER A 226 -13.76 -7.40 22.75
C SER A 226 -13.91 -6.79 24.15
N ILE A 227 -13.40 -5.57 24.35
CA ILE A 227 -13.47 -4.88 25.65
C ILE A 227 -14.93 -4.55 26.02
N LEU A 228 -15.73 -4.09 25.04
CA LEU A 228 -17.11 -3.69 25.26
C LEU A 228 -18.05 -4.89 25.41
N SER A 229 -17.80 -6.00 24.72
CA SER A 229 -18.58 -7.23 24.88
C SER A 229 -18.23 -7.98 26.16
N GLY A 230 -17.11 -7.66 26.80
CA GLY A 230 -16.60 -8.36 27.98
C GLY A 230 -16.14 -9.79 27.69
N GLN A 231 -16.04 -10.15 26.42
CA GLN A 231 -15.73 -11.50 25.96
C GLN A 231 -14.21 -11.69 26.01
N ARG A 232 -13.74 -12.45 27.00
CA ARG A 232 -12.31 -12.62 27.27
C ARG A 232 -11.69 -13.86 26.64
N ASN A 233 -12.50 -14.84 26.26
CA ASN A 233 -12.07 -16.05 25.54
C ASN A 233 -13.17 -16.43 24.55
N ILE A 234 -12.79 -16.85 23.35
CA ILE A 234 -13.70 -17.50 22.41
C ILE A 234 -13.72 -18.98 22.78
N GLN A 235 -14.81 -19.44 23.40
CA GLN A 235 -15.00 -20.85 23.74
C GLN A 235 -15.52 -21.61 22.51
N GLY A 236 -14.60 -22.10 21.69
CA GLY A 236 -14.89 -23.01 20.58
C GLY A 236 -13.77 -24.04 20.47
N VAL A 237 -14.12 -25.33 20.46
CA VAL A 237 -13.19 -26.34 19.95
C VAL A 237 -13.41 -26.31 18.45
N ALA A 238 -12.41 -25.90 17.68
CA ALA A 238 -12.50 -25.94 16.23
C ALA A 238 -12.95 -27.36 15.82
N GLU A 239 -14.07 -27.46 15.11
CA GLU A 239 -14.55 -28.75 14.64
C GLU A 239 -13.47 -29.41 13.78
N GLU A 240 -13.33 -30.73 13.93
CA GLU A 240 -12.35 -31.50 13.18
C GLU A 240 -12.62 -31.30 11.69
N TYR A 241 -11.63 -30.77 10.96
CA TYR A 241 -11.83 -30.37 9.57
C TYR A 241 -12.17 -31.60 8.70
N VAL A 242 -13.41 -31.68 8.24
CA VAL A 242 -13.86 -32.77 7.38
C VAL A 242 -13.54 -32.44 5.92
N PHE A 243 -12.77 -33.31 5.27
CA PHE A 243 -12.48 -33.18 3.85
C PHE A 243 -13.76 -33.22 3.02
N SER A 244 -14.05 -32.15 2.31
CA SER A 244 -15.11 -32.18 1.30
C SER A 244 -14.65 -33.09 0.15
N SER A 245 -15.33 -34.23 -0.04
CA SER A 245 -14.97 -35.21 -1.07
C SER A 245 -15.50 -34.81 -2.46
N GLY A 246 -14.70 -35.08 -3.49
CA GLY A 246 -15.11 -34.90 -4.88
C GLY A 246 -14.73 -33.55 -5.50
N ILE A 247 -14.97 -33.43 -6.80
CA ILE A 247 -14.39 -32.34 -7.61
C ILE A 247 -15.38 -31.18 -7.81
N LEU A 248 -16.51 -31.45 -8.47
CA LEU A 248 -17.48 -30.42 -8.84
C LEU A 248 -18.52 -30.12 -7.75
N GLY A 249 -18.86 -31.11 -6.91
CA GLY A 249 -19.86 -30.96 -5.85
C GLY A 249 -19.58 -29.76 -4.92
N PRO A 250 -18.38 -29.64 -4.34
CA PRO A 250 -18.04 -28.54 -3.42
C PRO A 250 -18.09 -27.16 -4.07
N ILE A 251 -17.70 -27.07 -5.35
CA ILE A 251 -17.76 -25.84 -6.15
C ILE A 251 -19.23 -25.42 -6.35
N LEU A 252 -20.09 -26.37 -6.75
CA LEU A 252 -21.51 -26.11 -7.00
C LEU A 252 -22.29 -25.79 -5.71
N SER A 253 -21.93 -26.37 -4.58
CA SER A 253 -22.57 -26.07 -3.29
C SER A 253 -22.18 -24.70 -2.74
N ALA A 254 -20.96 -24.22 -3.03
CA ALA A 254 -20.51 -22.89 -2.59
C ALA A 254 -21.20 -21.74 -3.37
N LEU A 255 -21.50 -21.97 -4.66
CA LEU A 255 -22.03 -20.98 -5.59
C LEU A 255 -23.26 -20.19 -5.08
N PRO A 256 -24.35 -20.82 -4.57
CA PRO A 256 -25.53 -20.09 -4.13
C PRO A 256 -25.26 -19.10 -3.00
N HIS A 257 -24.44 -19.50 -2.03
CA HIS A 257 -24.06 -18.65 -0.89
C HIS A 257 -23.18 -17.49 -1.37
N VAL A 258 -22.15 -17.80 -2.16
CA VAL A 258 -21.23 -16.80 -2.72
C VAL A 258 -21.94 -15.75 -3.59
N ILE A 259 -22.95 -16.16 -4.37
CA ILE A 259 -23.76 -15.22 -5.17
C ILE A 259 -24.47 -14.21 -4.27
N LEU A 260 -25.14 -14.67 -3.20
CA LEU A 260 -25.85 -13.78 -2.28
C LEU A 260 -24.86 -12.84 -1.57
N GLU A 261 -23.77 -13.40 -1.06
CA GLU A 261 -22.72 -12.65 -0.37
C GLU A 261 -22.13 -11.54 -1.26
N SER A 262 -21.76 -11.89 -2.50
CA SER A 262 -21.20 -10.95 -3.50
C SER A 262 -22.18 -9.83 -3.86
N ILE A 263 -23.48 -10.15 -4.00
CA ILE A 263 -24.52 -9.15 -4.25
C ILE A 263 -24.66 -8.22 -3.05
N THR A 264 -24.74 -8.77 -1.84
CA THR A 264 -24.89 -7.97 -0.61
C THR A 264 -23.69 -7.08 -0.34
N ALA A 265 -22.48 -7.51 -0.72
CA ALA A 265 -21.24 -6.75 -0.59
C ALA A 265 -21.19 -5.53 -1.52
N LEU A 266 -21.63 -5.67 -2.79
CA LEU A 266 -21.54 -4.60 -3.79
C LEU A 266 -22.71 -3.61 -3.78
N ILE A 267 -23.88 -4.00 -3.27
CA ILE A 267 -25.07 -3.13 -3.21
C ILE A 267 -24.79 -1.78 -2.53
N PRO A 268 -24.19 -1.71 -1.32
CA PRO A 268 -24.12 -0.46 -0.57
C PRO A 268 -23.35 0.65 -1.30
N ILE A 269 -22.19 0.31 -1.90
CA ILE A 269 -21.40 1.28 -2.66
C ILE A 269 -22.05 1.64 -4.00
N THR A 270 -22.68 0.67 -4.66
CA THR A 270 -23.43 0.90 -5.90
C THR A 270 -24.58 1.89 -5.67
N VAL A 271 -25.34 1.69 -4.59
CA VAL A 271 -26.44 2.59 -4.21
C VAL A 271 -25.91 3.99 -3.91
N LEU A 272 -24.83 4.11 -3.14
CA LEU A 272 -24.23 5.41 -2.84
C LEU A 272 -23.85 6.15 -4.13
N PHE A 273 -23.17 5.47 -5.05
CA PHE A 273 -22.78 6.05 -6.32
C PHE A 273 -23.98 6.57 -7.10
N PHE A 274 -25.04 5.79 -7.27
CA PHE A 274 -26.21 6.24 -8.03
C PHE A 274 -26.97 7.38 -7.36
N VAL A 275 -27.00 7.44 -6.02
CA VAL A 275 -27.55 8.58 -5.29
C VAL A 275 -26.74 9.85 -5.58
N PHE A 276 -25.41 9.79 -5.51
CA PHE A 276 -24.55 10.95 -5.81
C PHE A 276 -24.56 11.32 -7.29
N ASN A 277 -24.64 10.35 -8.19
CA ASN A 277 -24.75 10.63 -9.61
C ASN A 277 -26.06 11.39 -9.93
N ALA A 278 -27.19 10.97 -9.33
CA ALA A 278 -28.47 11.64 -9.51
C ALA A 278 -28.50 13.07 -8.92
N MET A 279 -27.79 13.30 -7.81
CA MET A 279 -27.81 14.58 -7.11
C MET A 279 -26.72 15.56 -7.57
N LYS A 280 -25.51 15.07 -7.86
CA LYS A 280 -24.28 15.85 -7.96
C LYS A 280 -23.51 15.62 -9.25
N PHE A 281 -23.04 14.39 -9.50
CA PHE A 281 -22.08 14.15 -10.57
C PHE A 281 -22.69 14.39 -11.95
N LYS A 282 -23.93 13.92 -12.16
CA LYS A 282 -24.66 14.05 -13.43
C LYS A 282 -23.79 13.62 -14.62
N LEU A 283 -23.20 12.43 -14.50
CA LEU A 283 -22.29 11.89 -15.50
C LEU A 283 -23.03 11.67 -16.83
N ASP A 284 -22.28 11.70 -17.91
CA ASP A 284 -22.83 11.42 -19.22
C ASP A 284 -23.21 9.93 -19.36
N LYS A 285 -24.04 9.62 -20.37
CA LYS A 285 -24.60 8.28 -20.54
C LYS A 285 -23.54 7.23 -20.85
N GLU A 286 -22.43 7.63 -21.47
CA GLU A 286 -21.35 6.69 -21.82
C GLU A 286 -20.58 6.29 -20.58
N GLU A 287 -20.22 7.25 -19.72
CA GLU A 287 -19.57 6.98 -18.45
C GLU A 287 -20.44 6.13 -17.51
N ILE A 288 -21.75 6.44 -17.38
CA ILE A 288 -22.69 5.62 -16.59
C ILE A 288 -22.76 4.19 -17.14
N ARG A 289 -22.80 4.02 -18.46
CA ARG A 289 -22.82 2.69 -19.09
C ARG A 289 -21.53 1.92 -18.78
N ASN A 290 -20.38 2.58 -18.83
CA ASN A 290 -19.10 1.96 -18.50
C ASN A 290 -19.08 1.50 -17.04
N ILE A 291 -19.53 2.35 -16.10
CA ILE A 291 -19.64 1.99 -14.68
C ILE A 291 -20.60 0.82 -14.46
N LEU A 292 -21.77 0.80 -15.12
CA LEU A 292 -22.71 -0.32 -15.04
C LEU A 292 -22.11 -1.64 -15.55
N ILE A 293 -21.37 -1.59 -16.66
CA ILE A 293 -20.65 -2.75 -17.20
C ILE A 293 -19.57 -3.19 -16.22
N GLY A 294 -18.77 -2.26 -15.70
CA GLY A 294 -17.73 -2.54 -14.71
C GLY A 294 -18.27 -3.14 -13.41
N LEU A 295 -19.42 -2.66 -12.92
CA LEU A 295 -20.11 -3.25 -11.77
C LEU A 295 -20.56 -4.70 -12.04
N GLY A 296 -21.12 -4.96 -13.22
CA GLY A 296 -21.50 -6.32 -13.63
C GLY A 296 -20.29 -7.26 -13.73
N LEU A 297 -19.16 -6.77 -14.27
CA LEU A 297 -17.91 -7.51 -14.34
C LEU A 297 -17.32 -7.75 -12.94
N THR A 298 -17.33 -6.74 -12.07
CA THR A 298 -16.87 -6.85 -10.68
C THR A 298 -17.66 -7.94 -9.95
N LEU A 299 -18.99 -7.94 -10.06
CA LEU A 299 -19.84 -8.95 -9.45
C LEU A 299 -19.54 -10.36 -10.00
N LEU A 300 -19.45 -10.51 -11.33
CA LEU A 300 -19.16 -11.80 -11.96
C LEU A 300 -17.78 -12.33 -11.54
N GLY A 301 -16.77 -11.47 -11.58
CA GLY A 301 -15.40 -11.81 -11.19
C GLY A 301 -15.30 -12.18 -9.71
N LEU A 302 -15.98 -11.43 -8.84
CA LEU A 302 -16.04 -11.69 -7.40
C LEU A 302 -16.67 -13.06 -7.09
N ILE A 303 -17.77 -13.40 -7.77
CA ILE A 303 -18.42 -14.72 -7.60
C ILE A 303 -17.46 -15.85 -7.98
N LEU A 304 -16.78 -15.74 -9.13
CA LEU A 304 -15.82 -16.75 -9.58
C LEU A 304 -14.61 -16.84 -8.65
N PHE A 305 -14.09 -15.69 -8.22
CA PHE A 305 -12.97 -15.57 -7.30
C PHE A 305 -13.28 -16.26 -5.95
N LEU A 306 -14.36 -15.84 -5.27
CA LEU A 306 -14.74 -16.40 -3.97
C LEU A 306 -15.07 -17.89 -4.06
N THR A 307 -15.74 -18.33 -5.14
CA THR A 307 -16.02 -19.76 -5.35
C THR A 307 -14.73 -20.56 -5.45
N ALA A 308 -13.75 -20.09 -6.25
CA ALA A 308 -12.48 -20.79 -6.45
C ALA A 308 -11.60 -20.81 -5.19
N VAL A 309 -11.61 -19.71 -4.43
CA VAL A 309 -10.88 -19.58 -3.17
C VAL A 309 -11.42 -20.56 -2.14
N ASN A 310 -12.73 -20.51 -1.88
CA ASN A 310 -13.38 -21.27 -0.81
C ASN A 310 -13.38 -22.77 -1.07
N SER A 311 -13.50 -23.20 -2.34
CA SER A 311 -13.58 -24.62 -2.68
C SER A 311 -12.27 -25.25 -3.15
N GLY A 312 -11.21 -24.47 -3.37
CA GLY A 312 -9.96 -24.95 -3.97
C GLY A 312 -8.72 -24.52 -3.21
N PHE A 313 -8.44 -23.22 -3.14
CA PHE A 313 -7.19 -22.70 -2.59
C PHE A 313 -7.09 -22.87 -1.08
N MET A 314 -8.15 -22.53 -0.35
CA MET A 314 -8.16 -22.64 1.11
C MET A 314 -8.03 -24.11 1.55
N ASP A 315 -8.77 -25.02 0.90
CA ASP A 315 -8.69 -26.46 1.15
C ASP A 315 -7.27 -26.97 0.96
N MET A 316 -6.64 -26.64 -0.17
CA MET A 316 -5.26 -27.05 -0.45
C MET A 316 -4.29 -26.45 0.58
N GLY A 317 -4.45 -25.18 0.94
CA GLY A 317 -3.64 -24.52 1.97
C GLY A 317 -3.72 -25.27 3.31
N ARG A 318 -4.93 -25.52 3.80
CA ARG A 318 -5.17 -26.22 5.07
C ARG A 318 -4.57 -27.63 5.07
N ILE A 319 -4.71 -28.36 3.97
CA ILE A 319 -4.19 -29.73 3.86
C ILE A 319 -2.67 -29.77 3.82
N LEU A 320 -2.06 -28.89 3.04
CA LEU A 320 -0.59 -28.77 3.04
C LEU A 320 -0.07 -28.40 4.43
N GLY A 321 -0.74 -27.46 5.12
CA GLY A 321 -0.41 -27.08 6.49
C GLY A 321 -0.44 -28.28 7.44
N MET A 322 -1.54 -29.03 7.44
CA MET A 322 -1.72 -30.22 8.28
C MET A 322 -0.64 -31.28 8.04
N GLU A 323 -0.50 -31.71 6.78
CA GLU A 323 0.38 -32.82 6.42
C GLU A 323 1.87 -32.48 6.59
N ILE A 324 2.28 -31.24 6.30
CA ILE A 324 3.66 -30.82 6.49
C ILE A 324 3.97 -30.70 7.98
N ALA A 325 3.06 -30.13 8.78
CA ALA A 325 3.23 -30.02 10.22
C ALA A 325 3.35 -31.40 10.89
N ALA A 326 2.50 -32.35 10.48
CA ALA A 326 2.54 -33.74 10.97
C ALA A 326 3.84 -34.46 10.58
N LYS A 327 4.39 -34.17 9.39
CA LYS A 327 5.60 -34.84 8.89
C LYS A 327 6.89 -34.28 9.48
N ASN A 328 7.08 -32.96 9.45
CA ASN A 328 8.31 -32.30 9.90
C ASN A 328 8.11 -30.78 10.13
N THR A 329 8.18 -30.36 11.39
CA THR A 329 8.03 -28.96 11.80
C THR A 329 9.12 -28.03 11.25
N LYS A 330 10.35 -28.51 11.02
CA LYS A 330 11.40 -27.69 10.37
C LYS A 330 11.09 -27.45 8.90
N LEU A 331 10.48 -28.44 8.24
CA LEU A 331 10.04 -28.32 6.86
C LEU A 331 8.86 -27.35 6.74
N LEU A 332 7.95 -27.36 7.72
CA LEU A 332 6.86 -26.37 7.82
C LEU A 332 7.40 -24.94 7.82
N VAL A 333 8.39 -24.65 8.67
CA VAL A 333 9.01 -23.31 8.76
C VAL A 333 9.69 -22.91 7.46
N PHE A 334 10.43 -23.84 6.84
CA PHE A 334 11.10 -23.58 5.56
C PHE A 334 10.10 -23.34 4.41
N ILE A 335 9.04 -24.14 4.34
CA ILE A 335 7.99 -23.97 3.34
C ILE A 335 7.23 -22.66 3.57
N GLY A 336 6.95 -22.29 4.83
CA GLY A 336 6.36 -21.00 5.18
C GLY A 336 7.22 -19.82 4.76
N PHE A 337 8.55 -19.92 4.93
CA PHE A 337 9.49 -18.92 4.43
C PHE A 337 9.41 -18.77 2.91
N LEU A 338 9.46 -19.89 2.17
CA LEU A 338 9.39 -19.90 0.71
C LEU A 338 8.04 -19.41 0.19
N SER A 339 6.93 -19.80 0.84
CA SER A 339 5.60 -19.34 0.44
C SER A 339 5.48 -17.83 0.59
N GLY A 340 5.98 -17.25 1.69
CA GLY A 340 5.98 -15.80 1.88
C GLY A 340 6.82 -15.06 0.86
N LEU A 341 8.02 -15.57 0.55
CA LEU A 341 8.86 -15.01 -0.51
C LEU A 341 8.14 -14.98 -1.85
N ILE A 342 7.55 -16.11 -2.25
CA ILE A 342 6.91 -16.24 -3.56
C ILE A 342 5.66 -15.38 -3.63
N ILE A 343 4.79 -15.44 -2.62
CA ILE A 343 3.50 -14.72 -2.61
C ILE A 343 3.72 -13.22 -2.72
N VAL A 344 4.63 -12.64 -1.93
CA VAL A 344 4.88 -11.19 -1.99
C VAL A 344 5.58 -10.76 -3.26
N LEU A 345 6.50 -11.57 -3.78
CA LEU A 345 7.22 -11.26 -5.01
C LEU A 345 6.27 -11.18 -6.22
N VAL A 346 5.16 -11.92 -6.18
CA VAL A 346 4.20 -12.01 -7.26
C VAL A 346 2.90 -11.24 -7.00
N GLU A 347 2.73 -10.63 -5.82
CA GLU A 347 1.54 -9.85 -5.44
C GLU A 347 1.40 -8.57 -6.30
N PRO A 348 0.27 -8.40 -7.04
CA PRO A 348 0.04 -7.24 -7.91
C PRO A 348 0.07 -5.92 -7.15
N ALA A 349 -0.54 -5.89 -5.95
CA ALA A 349 -0.64 -4.67 -5.17
C ALA A 349 0.75 -4.17 -4.73
N VAL A 350 1.68 -5.09 -4.43
CA VAL A 350 3.09 -4.77 -4.12
C VAL A 350 3.82 -4.21 -5.34
N HIS A 351 3.50 -4.71 -6.54
CA HIS A 351 4.06 -4.18 -7.79
C HIS A 351 3.57 -2.75 -8.06
N VAL A 352 2.27 -2.51 -7.96
CA VAL A 352 1.66 -1.18 -8.15
C VAL A 352 2.23 -0.17 -7.14
N LEU A 353 2.31 -0.56 -5.86
CA LEU A 353 2.91 0.29 -4.83
C LEU A 353 4.39 0.58 -5.17
N GLY A 354 5.14 -0.43 -5.60
CA GLY A 354 6.52 -0.27 -6.03
C GLY A 354 6.68 0.73 -7.18
N GLU A 355 5.79 0.70 -8.18
CA GLU A 355 5.79 1.65 -9.30
C GLU A 355 5.43 3.07 -8.83
N GLN A 356 4.44 3.21 -7.95
CA GLN A 356 4.07 4.51 -7.37
C GLN A 356 5.21 5.11 -6.53
N ILE A 357 5.91 4.28 -5.76
CA ILE A 357 7.09 4.72 -5.01
C ILE A 357 8.19 5.14 -5.97
N GLU A 358 8.45 4.37 -7.02
CA GLU A 358 9.46 4.70 -8.01
C GLU A 358 9.10 6.00 -8.76
N GLU A 359 7.83 6.24 -9.07
CA GLU A 359 7.36 7.47 -9.71
C GLU A 359 7.50 8.69 -8.77
N VAL A 360 7.02 8.59 -7.53
CA VAL A 360 7.02 9.71 -6.56
C VAL A 360 8.41 9.96 -5.95
N SER A 361 9.26 8.95 -5.89
CA SER A 361 10.67 9.10 -5.46
C SER A 361 11.58 9.56 -6.58
N GLY A 362 11.02 9.95 -7.74
CA GLY A 362 11.79 10.28 -8.93
C GLY A 362 12.82 9.19 -9.21
N GLY A 363 12.42 7.92 -9.07
CA GLY A 363 13.15 6.66 -9.21
C GLY A 363 14.50 6.55 -8.50
N SER A 364 14.67 7.30 -7.42
CA SER A 364 15.78 7.09 -6.47
C SER A 364 15.64 5.75 -5.73
N ILE A 365 14.42 5.25 -5.57
CA ILE A 365 14.13 3.96 -4.96
C ILE A 365 13.60 3.01 -6.05
N PRO A 366 14.43 2.11 -6.59
CA PRO A 366 13.99 1.20 -7.63
C PRO A 366 13.06 0.14 -7.07
N ILE A 367 12.03 -0.22 -7.86
CA ILE A 367 11.03 -1.22 -7.49
C ILE A 367 11.62 -2.57 -7.06
N SER A 368 12.77 -2.96 -7.62
CA SER A 368 13.42 -4.23 -7.30
C SER A 368 13.93 -4.31 -5.86
N ILE A 369 14.40 -3.19 -5.28
CA ILE A 369 14.83 -3.16 -3.88
C ILE A 369 13.62 -3.27 -2.95
N ILE A 370 12.52 -2.59 -3.28
CA ILE A 370 11.27 -2.65 -2.53
C ILE A 370 10.76 -4.08 -2.52
N ARG A 371 10.59 -4.71 -3.70
CA ARG A 371 10.13 -6.09 -3.81
C ARG A 371 11.01 -7.08 -3.04
N LEU A 372 12.34 -6.97 -3.15
CA LEU A 372 13.26 -7.85 -2.43
C LEU A 372 13.13 -7.67 -0.91
N THR A 373 13.11 -6.43 -0.44
CA THR A 373 13.02 -6.09 1.00
C THR A 373 11.71 -6.61 1.58
N LEU A 374 10.60 -6.35 0.90
CA LEU A 374 9.27 -6.81 1.30
C LEU A 374 9.17 -8.33 1.32
N SER A 375 9.65 -9.00 0.26
CA SER A 375 9.60 -10.45 0.16
C SER A 375 10.42 -11.11 1.28
N LEU A 376 11.63 -10.62 1.56
CA LEU A 376 12.46 -11.13 2.65
C LEU A 376 11.83 -10.89 4.01
N GLY A 377 11.27 -9.70 4.25
CA GLY A 377 10.57 -9.36 5.48
C GLY A 377 9.37 -10.28 5.73
N VAL A 378 8.50 -10.41 4.73
CA VAL A 378 7.28 -11.23 4.85
C VAL A 378 7.59 -12.73 4.89
N GLY A 379 8.52 -13.22 4.07
CA GLY A 379 8.98 -14.61 4.15
C GLY A 379 9.50 -14.94 5.55
N THR A 380 10.31 -14.05 6.14
CA THR A 380 10.78 -14.21 7.53
C THR A 380 9.63 -14.17 8.54
N ALA A 381 8.65 -13.28 8.36
CA ALA A 381 7.50 -13.16 9.24
C ALA A 381 6.59 -14.40 9.22
N ILE A 382 6.37 -15.00 8.06
CA ILE A 382 5.63 -16.27 7.94
C ILE A 382 6.44 -17.42 8.56
N ALA A 383 7.76 -17.46 8.35
CA ALA A 383 8.63 -18.46 8.99
C ALA A 383 8.56 -18.38 10.53
N ILE A 384 8.62 -17.16 11.09
CA ILE A 384 8.45 -16.92 12.52
C ILE A 384 7.05 -17.32 12.98
N SER A 385 6.02 -17.09 12.16
CA SER A 385 4.65 -17.51 12.47
C SER A 385 4.51 -19.03 12.51
N MET A 386 5.18 -19.77 11.61
CA MET A 386 5.24 -21.22 11.69
C MET A 386 6.01 -21.70 12.92
N LEU A 387 7.09 -21.03 13.30
CA LEU A 387 7.81 -21.31 14.54
C LEU A 387 6.95 -21.07 15.78
N ARG A 388 6.11 -20.03 15.76
CA ARG A 388 5.13 -19.72 16.81
C ARG A 388 4.13 -20.88 16.97
N ILE A 389 3.54 -21.35 15.87
CA ILE A 389 2.58 -22.47 15.87
C ILE A 389 3.23 -23.76 16.43
N VAL A 390 4.51 -23.98 16.16
CA VAL A 390 5.26 -25.15 16.66
C VAL A 390 5.66 -25.01 18.14
N SER A 391 5.82 -23.79 18.65
CA SER A 391 6.42 -23.54 19.96
C SER A 391 5.41 -22.92 20.93
N PRO A 392 4.88 -23.67 21.92
CA PRO A 392 3.79 -23.20 22.78
C PRO A 392 4.14 -21.98 23.64
N ASP A 393 5.42 -21.78 23.96
CA ASP A 393 5.88 -20.64 24.76
C ASP A 393 5.92 -19.34 23.96
N VAL A 394 5.91 -19.41 22.64
CA VAL A 394 6.13 -18.28 21.74
C VAL A 394 4.79 -17.66 21.37
N LYS A 395 4.53 -16.44 21.86
CA LYS A 395 3.25 -15.74 21.65
C LYS A 395 3.35 -14.69 20.56
N LEU A 396 2.22 -14.39 19.91
CA LEU A 396 2.14 -13.36 18.86
C LEU A 396 2.65 -12.00 19.36
N TRP A 397 2.27 -11.59 20.57
CA TRP A 397 2.57 -10.27 21.10
C TRP A 397 4.07 -10.01 21.29
N TYR A 398 4.90 -11.06 21.42
CA TYR A 398 6.36 -10.93 21.54
C TYR A 398 7.00 -10.31 20.30
N PHE A 399 6.38 -10.45 19.13
CA PHE A 399 6.89 -9.90 17.88
C PHE A 399 6.09 -8.69 17.44
N LEU A 400 4.76 -8.77 17.55
CA LEU A 400 3.86 -7.78 17.00
C LEU A 400 4.00 -6.40 17.68
N LEU A 401 3.89 -6.37 19.02
CA LEU A 401 3.97 -5.11 19.76
C LEU A 401 5.37 -4.49 19.70
N PRO A 402 6.48 -5.22 19.95
CA PRO A 402 7.82 -4.66 19.77
C PRO A 402 8.11 -4.25 18.33
N GLY A 403 7.67 -5.02 17.33
CA GLY A 403 7.86 -4.72 15.91
C GLY A 403 7.24 -3.39 15.52
N PHE A 404 5.96 -3.17 15.84
CA PHE A 404 5.30 -1.90 15.61
C PHE A 404 5.86 -0.76 16.46
N ALA A 405 6.22 -1.01 17.73
CA ALA A 405 6.83 0.01 18.59
C ALA A 405 8.18 0.50 18.01
N ILE A 406 9.04 -0.42 17.55
CA ILE A 406 10.30 -0.07 16.90
C ILE A 406 10.03 0.67 15.59
N ALA A 407 9.07 0.22 14.77
CA ALA A 407 8.71 0.90 13.53
C ALA A 407 8.21 2.35 13.77
N VAL A 408 7.40 2.56 14.81
CA VAL A 408 6.96 3.91 15.23
C VAL A 408 8.17 4.75 15.66
N ILE A 409 9.10 4.21 16.45
CA ILE A 409 10.31 4.93 16.85
C ILE A 409 11.15 5.30 15.63
N LEU A 410 11.39 4.35 14.72
CA LEU A 410 12.13 4.57 13.48
C LEU A 410 11.46 5.64 12.59
N SER A 411 10.13 5.75 12.61
CA SER A 411 9.41 6.77 11.84
C SER A 411 9.76 8.22 12.21
N PHE A 412 10.30 8.47 13.41
CA PHE A 412 10.81 9.79 13.80
C PHE A 412 12.20 10.09 13.26
N PHE A 413 12.93 9.06 12.82
CA PHE A 413 14.28 9.18 12.26
C PHE A 413 14.29 9.05 10.73
N SER A 414 13.30 8.39 10.14
CA SER A 414 13.12 8.25 8.68
C SER A 414 12.52 9.51 8.04
N ASP A 415 12.67 9.63 6.71
CA ASP A 415 12.06 10.73 5.97
C ASP A 415 10.54 10.54 5.83
N PRO A 416 9.73 11.63 5.83
CA PRO A 416 8.28 11.51 5.91
C PRO A 416 7.63 10.70 4.78
N ILE A 417 8.20 10.75 3.58
CA ILE A 417 7.75 9.96 2.42
C ILE A 417 7.92 8.46 2.70
N PHE A 418 9.06 8.03 3.26
CA PHE A 418 9.26 6.63 3.66
C PHE A 418 8.30 6.20 4.76
N VAL A 419 7.92 7.10 5.67
CA VAL A 419 6.96 6.79 6.73
C VAL A 419 5.59 6.46 6.13
N GLY A 420 5.07 7.30 5.23
CA GLY A 420 3.79 7.04 4.55
C GLY A 420 3.82 5.73 3.76
N ILE A 421 4.87 5.55 2.97
CA ILE A 421 5.08 4.34 2.14
C ILE A 421 5.15 3.07 2.99
N ALA A 422 5.91 3.07 4.08
CA ALA A 422 6.10 1.89 4.91
C ALA A 422 4.79 1.41 5.55
N TYR A 423 3.95 2.34 6.02
CA TYR A 423 2.65 1.98 6.57
C TYR A 423 1.65 1.52 5.50
N ASP A 424 1.65 2.13 4.31
CA ASP A 424 0.83 1.64 3.19
C ASP A 424 1.28 0.23 2.76
N ALA A 425 2.59 -0.02 2.69
CA ALA A 425 3.15 -1.31 2.32
C ALA A 425 2.74 -2.45 3.27
N GLY A 426 2.59 -2.16 4.56
CA GLY A 426 2.08 -3.12 5.55
C GLY A 426 0.70 -3.64 5.21
N GLY A 427 -0.20 -2.75 4.80
CA GLY A 427 -1.50 -3.14 4.27
C GLY A 427 -1.36 -3.90 2.95
N VAL A 428 -0.67 -3.31 1.99
CA VAL A 428 -0.59 -3.81 0.61
C VAL A 428 0.02 -5.21 0.48
N ALA A 429 0.98 -5.59 1.32
CA ALA A 429 1.60 -6.92 1.26
C ALA A 429 0.68 -8.07 1.74
N SER A 430 -0.44 -7.73 2.40
CA SER A 430 -1.39 -8.68 2.97
C SER A 430 -2.54 -9.02 2.02
N GLY A 431 -2.25 -9.07 0.71
CA GLY A 431 -3.26 -9.23 -0.34
C GLY A 431 -4.02 -10.56 -0.33
N PRO A 432 -4.89 -10.78 -1.33
CA PRO A 432 -5.86 -11.87 -1.33
C PRO A 432 -5.24 -13.26 -1.19
N MET A 433 -4.04 -13.48 -1.74
CA MET A 433 -3.34 -14.76 -1.65
C MET A 433 -2.84 -15.05 -0.23
N THR A 434 -2.43 -14.03 0.52
CA THR A 434 -2.04 -14.16 1.92
C THR A 434 -3.26 -14.45 2.80
N ALA A 435 -4.35 -13.69 2.62
CA ALA A 435 -5.58 -13.87 3.37
C ALA A 435 -6.24 -15.25 3.16
N THR A 436 -6.06 -15.83 1.98
CA THR A 436 -6.67 -17.11 1.61
C THR A 436 -5.74 -18.30 1.86
N PHE A 437 -4.58 -18.35 1.20
CA PHE A 437 -3.71 -19.51 1.26
C PHE A 437 -2.84 -19.54 2.51
N VAL A 438 -2.17 -18.45 2.87
CA VAL A 438 -1.24 -18.42 4.02
C VAL A 438 -1.98 -18.62 5.32
N LEU A 439 -3.13 -17.96 5.50
CA LEU A 439 -3.96 -18.13 6.69
C LEU A 439 -4.51 -19.55 6.78
N ALA A 440 -5.06 -20.12 5.70
CA ALA A 440 -5.53 -21.51 5.70
C ALA A 440 -4.38 -22.50 5.96
N PHE A 441 -3.19 -22.26 5.41
CA PHE A 441 -1.98 -23.04 5.67
C PHE A 441 -1.56 -23.00 7.14
N ALA A 442 -1.56 -21.82 7.75
CA ALA A 442 -1.28 -21.65 9.17
C ALA A 442 -2.31 -22.35 10.07
N GLN A 443 -3.60 -22.20 9.77
CA GLN A 443 -4.68 -22.88 10.48
C GLN A 443 -4.55 -24.40 10.37
N GLY A 444 -4.26 -24.93 9.17
CA GLY A 444 -4.00 -26.35 8.97
C GLY A 444 -2.81 -26.86 9.78
N ALA A 445 -1.71 -26.10 9.80
CA ALA A 445 -0.57 -26.44 10.63
C ALA A 445 -0.92 -26.46 12.12
N ALA A 446 -1.70 -25.49 12.60
CA ALA A 446 -2.16 -25.42 13.99
C ALA A 446 -3.08 -26.60 14.35
N THR A 447 -3.91 -27.09 13.42
CA THR A 447 -4.77 -28.27 13.65
C THR A 447 -3.97 -29.55 13.90
N SER A 448 -2.77 -29.69 13.31
CA SER A 448 -1.96 -30.92 13.43
C SER A 448 -0.95 -30.90 14.59
N ILE A 449 -0.78 -29.77 15.28
CA ILE A 449 0.14 -29.66 16.42
C ILE A 449 -0.67 -29.70 17.70
N GLU A 450 -0.48 -30.74 18.52
CA GLU A 450 -1.27 -30.98 19.75
C GLU A 450 -1.26 -29.80 20.73
N THR A 451 -0.17 -29.02 20.76
CA THR A 451 -0.03 -27.87 21.66
C THR A 451 -0.59 -26.57 21.11
N ALA A 452 -1.03 -26.55 19.84
CA ALA A 452 -1.48 -25.34 19.16
C ALA A 452 -3.01 -25.20 19.20
N ASN A 453 -3.48 -23.96 19.27
CA ASN A 453 -4.89 -23.62 19.17
C ASN A 453 -5.14 -22.85 17.85
N VAL A 454 -6.12 -23.27 17.05
CA VAL A 454 -6.38 -22.65 15.75
C VAL A 454 -6.74 -21.16 15.86
N LEU A 455 -7.51 -20.75 16.88
CA LEU A 455 -7.91 -19.35 17.11
C LEU A 455 -6.78 -18.46 17.63
N VAL A 456 -5.81 -19.03 18.36
CA VAL A 456 -4.66 -18.27 18.93
C VAL A 456 -3.47 -18.32 17.98
N ASP A 457 -3.10 -19.52 17.53
CA ASP A 457 -1.87 -19.80 16.80
C ASP A 457 -2.09 -19.85 15.29
N GLY A 458 -3.29 -20.25 14.82
CA GLY A 458 -3.63 -20.24 13.39
C GLY A 458 -3.86 -18.82 12.86
N PHE A 459 -4.50 -17.95 13.65
CA PHE A 459 -4.61 -16.52 13.37
C PHE A 459 -3.37 -15.74 13.82
N GLY A 460 -3.25 -14.49 13.42
CA GLY A 460 -2.11 -13.63 13.69
C GLY A 460 -0.94 -13.84 12.74
N VAL A 461 -1.10 -14.64 11.69
CA VAL A 461 -0.08 -14.75 10.63
C VAL A 461 -0.17 -13.55 9.70
N ILE A 462 -1.38 -13.11 9.35
CA ILE A 462 -1.57 -11.90 8.55
C ILE A 462 -1.07 -10.68 9.32
N ALA A 463 -1.27 -10.64 10.65
CA ALA A 463 -0.70 -9.61 11.53
C ALA A 463 0.83 -9.47 11.38
N MET A 464 1.53 -10.61 11.34
CA MET A 464 2.98 -10.66 11.15
C MET A 464 3.37 -10.22 9.73
N VAL A 465 2.60 -10.65 8.72
CA VAL A 465 2.78 -10.22 7.32
C VAL A 465 2.55 -8.72 7.16
N ALA A 466 1.60 -8.12 7.88
CA ALA A 466 1.34 -6.69 7.82
C ALA A 466 2.41 -5.86 8.53
N MET A 467 2.98 -6.36 9.63
CA MET A 467 4.04 -5.68 10.38
C MET A 467 5.39 -5.69 9.65
N ALA A 468 5.74 -6.79 8.97
CA ALA A 468 7.07 -6.97 8.38
C ALA A 468 7.45 -5.94 7.29
N PRO A 469 6.56 -5.53 6.37
CA PRO A 469 6.78 -4.44 5.42
C PRO A 469 7.05 -3.11 6.11
N VAL A 470 6.25 -2.77 7.13
CA VAL A 470 6.39 -1.51 7.88
C VAL A 470 7.77 -1.48 8.52
N PHE A 471 8.15 -2.55 9.21
CA PHE A 471 9.46 -2.65 9.84
C PHE A 471 10.61 -2.62 8.81
N SER A 472 10.53 -3.46 7.77
CA SER A 472 11.63 -3.61 6.80
C SER A 472 11.84 -2.37 5.93
N LEU A 473 10.78 -1.67 5.52
CA LEU A 473 10.90 -0.41 4.78
C LEU A 473 11.33 0.76 5.67
N MET A 474 10.97 0.79 6.95
CA MET A 474 11.51 1.78 7.89
C MET A 474 13.03 1.63 8.07
N VAL A 475 13.51 0.38 8.20
CA VAL A 475 14.95 0.08 8.23
C VAL A 475 15.61 0.51 6.93
N LEU A 476 15.00 0.19 5.79
CA LEU A 476 15.50 0.61 4.47
C LEU A 476 15.60 2.13 4.37
N GLY A 477 14.55 2.87 4.74
CA GLY A 477 14.53 4.33 4.73
C GLY A 477 15.64 4.95 5.57
N LEU A 478 15.94 4.37 6.74
CA LEU A 478 17.06 4.82 7.57
C LEU A 478 18.42 4.58 6.90
N ILE A 479 18.60 3.43 6.25
CA ILE A 479 19.83 3.11 5.50
C ILE A 479 20.05 4.11 4.36
N PHE A 480 18.98 4.44 3.62
CA PHE A 480 19.05 5.44 2.53
C PHE A 480 19.41 6.83 3.05
N LYS A 481 18.78 7.26 4.15
CA LYS A 481 19.04 8.56 4.76
C LYS A 481 20.50 8.74 5.21
N TYR A 482 21.07 7.71 5.85
CA TYR A 482 22.44 7.76 6.36
C TYR A 482 23.50 7.80 5.24
N ARG A 483 23.20 7.20 4.09
CA ARG A 483 24.13 7.19 2.94
C ARG A 483 24.12 8.51 2.19
N LYS A 484 22.97 9.17 2.09
CA LYS A 484 22.82 10.50 1.45
C LYS A 484 23.66 11.59 2.14
N THR A 485 24.06 11.39 3.40
CA THR A 485 24.85 12.38 4.18
C THR A 485 26.37 12.23 4.05
N SER A 486 26.88 11.27 3.27
CA SER A 486 28.29 10.86 3.33
C SER A 486 29.23 11.46 2.27
N HIS A 487 28.77 12.35 1.39
CA HIS A 487 29.66 13.05 0.45
C HIS A 487 30.04 14.43 1.03
N PRO A 488 31.32 14.66 1.39
CA PRO A 488 31.78 16.01 1.75
C PRO A 488 31.62 16.90 0.53
N VAL A 489 30.78 17.93 0.65
CA VAL A 489 30.65 19.00 -0.35
C VAL A 489 32.03 19.63 -0.51
N GLU A 490 32.70 19.37 -1.63
CA GLU A 490 33.90 20.14 -1.96
C GLU A 490 33.49 21.61 -2.10
N PRO A 491 34.26 22.55 -1.51
CA PRO A 491 33.95 23.95 -1.62
C PRO A 491 33.87 24.32 -3.10
N ILE A 492 32.73 24.88 -3.51
CA ILE A 492 32.52 25.44 -4.84
C ILE A 492 33.75 26.28 -5.18
N PRO A 493 34.52 25.94 -6.23
CA PRO A 493 35.64 26.77 -6.64
C PRO A 493 35.11 28.18 -6.88
N SER A 494 35.71 29.17 -6.22
CA SER A 494 35.32 30.58 -6.32
C SER A 494 35.61 31.20 -7.69
N VAL A 495 35.78 30.39 -8.73
CA VAL A 495 36.23 30.82 -10.04
C VAL A 495 35.03 30.80 -10.97
N ILE A 496 34.37 31.95 -11.08
CA ILE A 496 33.75 32.33 -12.34
C ILE A 496 34.95 32.46 -13.30
N GLU A 497 35.30 31.39 -14.01
CA GLU A 497 36.23 31.54 -15.12
C GLU A 497 35.52 32.41 -16.15
N GLU A 498 36.01 33.64 -16.32
CA GLU A 498 35.70 34.47 -17.48
C GLU A 498 36.31 33.79 -18.73
N GLU A 499 35.78 32.64 -19.14
CA GLU A 499 35.95 32.21 -20.53
C GLU A 499 35.34 33.31 -21.40
N LYS A 500 36.13 33.81 -22.36
CA LYS A 500 35.79 34.94 -23.24
C LYS A 500 34.35 34.83 -23.72
N ILE A 501 33.49 35.54 -23.01
CA ILE A 501 32.08 35.66 -23.28
C ILE A 501 31.96 36.28 -24.66
N TYR A 502 31.57 35.48 -25.65
CA TYR A 502 30.97 36.02 -26.86
C TYR A 502 29.81 36.87 -26.39
N LYS A 503 29.81 38.18 -26.67
CA LYS A 503 28.70 39.09 -26.35
C LYS A 503 27.72 39.09 -27.53
N PRO A 504 26.74 38.18 -27.61
CA PRO A 504 25.57 38.49 -28.42
C PRO A 504 24.81 39.63 -27.73
N SER A 505 24.12 40.44 -28.52
CA SER A 505 23.35 41.61 -28.09
C SER A 505 22.02 41.23 -27.41
N THR A 506 22.00 40.17 -26.61
CA THR A 506 20.79 39.65 -25.98
C THR A 506 20.68 40.17 -24.55
N LEU A 507 19.56 40.82 -24.24
CA LEU A 507 19.34 41.49 -22.94
C LEU A 507 18.98 40.51 -21.80
N GLN A 508 18.87 39.20 -22.08
CA GLN A 508 18.34 38.21 -21.15
C GLN A 508 19.24 36.99 -21.01
N HIS A 509 19.31 36.46 -19.79
CA HIS A 509 19.94 35.19 -19.48
C HIS A 509 18.91 34.17 -19.00
N CYS A 510 19.20 32.90 -19.26
CA CYS A 510 18.58 31.77 -18.60
C CYS A 510 19.57 31.24 -17.55
N LEU A 511 19.18 31.30 -16.28
CA LEU A 511 19.87 30.61 -15.20
C LEU A 511 19.26 29.22 -15.06
N VAL A 512 20.13 28.22 -15.00
CA VAL A 512 19.79 26.84 -14.64
C VAL A 512 20.50 26.56 -13.33
N ILE A 513 19.74 26.52 -12.25
CA ILE A 513 20.25 26.31 -10.90
C ILE A 513 19.90 24.88 -10.49
N MET A 514 20.90 24.06 -10.24
CA MET A 514 20.73 22.69 -9.74
C MET A 514 21.05 22.66 -8.25
N ALA A 515 20.19 21.99 -7.49
CA ALA A 515 20.37 21.81 -6.06
C ALA A 515 19.77 20.48 -5.61
N ASP A 516 20.18 20.03 -4.43
CA ASP A 516 19.54 18.92 -3.76
C ASP A 516 18.03 19.20 -3.53
N ARG A 517 17.25 18.13 -3.47
CA ARG A 517 15.79 18.23 -3.25
C ARG A 517 15.45 18.99 -1.97
N GLY A 518 14.48 19.90 -2.07
CA GLY A 518 13.90 20.65 -0.95
C GLY A 518 14.36 22.11 -0.86
N PHE A 519 15.29 22.52 -1.73
CA PHE A 519 15.84 23.87 -1.78
C PHE A 519 15.25 24.74 -2.89
N GLY A 520 14.48 24.17 -3.83
CA GLY A 520 13.94 24.86 -5.00
C GLY A 520 13.13 26.11 -4.64
N ASP A 521 12.21 26.00 -3.66
CA ASP A 521 11.43 27.17 -3.20
C ASP A 521 12.32 28.26 -2.58
N GLN A 522 13.32 27.86 -1.78
CA GLN A 522 14.26 28.79 -1.16
C GLN A 522 15.12 29.49 -2.21
N ILE A 523 15.52 28.76 -3.26
CA ILE A 523 16.22 29.32 -4.42
C ILE A 523 15.33 30.34 -5.14
N VAL A 524 14.05 30.03 -5.36
CA VAL A 524 13.09 30.95 -5.98
C VAL A 524 12.85 32.18 -5.11
N GLU A 525 12.77 32.02 -3.79
CA GLU A 525 12.62 33.12 -2.83
C GLU A 525 13.83 34.06 -2.88
N VAL A 526 15.06 33.52 -2.76
CA VAL A 526 16.30 34.30 -2.88
C VAL A 526 16.42 35.00 -4.24
N ALA A 527 15.98 34.32 -5.32
CA ALA A 527 15.99 34.92 -6.64
C ALA A 527 14.97 36.07 -6.77
N ARG A 528 13.76 35.93 -6.20
CA ARG A 528 12.73 36.98 -6.17
C ARG A 528 13.18 38.19 -5.37
N ASP A 529 13.82 37.97 -4.22
CA ASP A 529 14.41 39.05 -3.40
C ASP A 529 15.51 39.80 -4.17
N SER A 530 16.17 39.12 -5.12
CA SER A 530 17.18 39.70 -6.00
C SER A 530 16.60 40.32 -7.30
N GLY A 531 15.27 40.36 -7.45
CA GLY A 531 14.58 41.02 -8.56
C GLY A 531 14.05 40.11 -9.66
N ALA A 532 14.13 38.78 -9.53
CA ALA A 532 13.50 37.86 -10.47
C ALA A 532 11.97 37.93 -10.40
N SER A 533 11.29 37.91 -11.56
CA SER A 533 9.83 37.94 -11.64
C SER A 533 9.19 36.57 -11.40
N GLY A 534 9.86 35.50 -11.80
CA GLY A 534 9.36 34.13 -11.70
C GLY A 534 10.42 33.11 -12.04
N ALA A 535 10.11 31.85 -11.74
CA ALA A 535 10.99 30.72 -12.00
C ALA A 535 10.13 29.47 -12.25
N THR A 536 10.70 28.52 -12.97
CA THR A 536 10.12 27.20 -13.18
C THR A 536 10.99 26.19 -12.46
N ILE A 537 10.41 25.40 -11.56
CA ILE A 537 11.14 24.34 -10.87
C ILE A 537 10.86 23.04 -11.62
N PHE A 538 11.90 22.42 -12.13
CA PHE A 538 11.89 21.05 -12.66
C PHE A 538 12.44 20.10 -11.61
N ARG A 539 11.93 18.87 -11.61
CA ARG A 539 12.50 17.78 -10.83
C ARG A 539 13.31 16.88 -11.76
N GLY A 540 14.54 16.56 -11.37
CA GLY A 540 15.47 15.79 -12.17
C GLY A 540 16.32 14.85 -11.31
N ARG A 541 17.20 14.11 -11.98
CA ARG A 541 18.18 13.22 -11.34
C ARG A 541 19.57 13.59 -11.83
N SER A 542 20.55 13.51 -10.95
CA SER A 542 21.96 13.57 -11.33
C SER A 542 22.61 12.20 -11.22
N TYR A 543 23.38 11.85 -12.25
CA TYR A 543 24.31 10.74 -12.24
C TYR A 543 25.72 11.34 -12.29
N SER A 544 26.40 11.34 -11.15
CA SER A 544 27.82 11.71 -11.07
C SER A 544 28.65 10.46 -10.78
N GLU A 545 29.75 10.26 -11.51
CA GLU A 545 30.70 9.17 -11.25
C GLU A 545 31.36 9.29 -9.86
N GLU A 546 31.43 10.50 -9.28
CA GLU A 546 32.02 10.77 -7.96
C GLU A 546 31.04 10.57 -6.79
N HIS A 547 29.72 10.60 -7.05
CA HIS A 547 28.66 10.51 -6.02
C HIS A 547 27.83 9.22 -6.13
N GLN A 548 28.46 8.12 -6.53
CA GLN A 548 27.79 6.82 -6.67
C GLN A 548 27.53 6.18 -5.30
N THR A 549 26.27 6.18 -4.86
CA THR A 549 25.87 5.38 -3.70
C THR A 549 25.54 3.94 -4.12
N LYS A 550 26.49 3.00 -3.96
CA LYS A 550 26.25 1.57 -4.22
C LYS A 550 25.77 0.83 -2.97
N LEU A 551 24.65 0.12 -3.07
CA LEU A 551 24.21 -0.81 -2.01
C LEU A 551 25.11 -2.07 -2.04
N PRO A 552 25.79 -2.43 -0.94
CA PRO A 552 26.76 -3.53 -0.92
C PRO A 552 26.12 -4.92 -1.09
N LEU A 553 24.80 -5.03 -0.90
CA LEU A 553 24.05 -6.29 -1.04
C LEU A 553 23.42 -6.49 -2.42
N VAL A 554 23.13 -5.41 -3.14
CA VAL A 554 22.48 -5.43 -4.45
C VAL A 554 23.17 -4.34 -5.25
N ASN A 555 23.98 -4.72 -6.24
CA ASN A 555 24.81 -3.82 -7.05
C ASN A 555 23.95 -2.90 -7.94
N VAL A 556 23.17 -2.04 -7.29
CA VAL A 556 22.17 -1.14 -7.86
C VAL A 556 22.67 0.26 -7.60
N GLU A 557 22.74 1.03 -8.69
CA GLU A 557 23.16 2.42 -8.68
C GLU A 557 21.95 3.29 -8.30
N ILE A 558 22.14 4.15 -7.30
CA ILE A 558 21.11 5.07 -6.82
C ILE A 558 21.46 6.46 -7.37
N ALA A 559 20.53 7.05 -8.13
CA ALA A 559 20.64 8.42 -8.60
C ALA A 559 20.11 9.39 -7.55
N GLU A 560 20.78 10.53 -7.38
CA GLU A 560 20.34 11.56 -6.44
C GLU A 560 19.25 12.43 -7.07
N GLU A 561 18.15 12.63 -6.33
CA GLU A 561 17.10 13.58 -6.71
C GLU A 561 17.60 15.02 -6.58
N GLN A 562 17.41 15.81 -7.64
CA GLN A 562 17.73 17.22 -7.69
C GLN A 562 16.54 18.07 -8.13
N GLU A 563 16.49 19.30 -7.63
CA GLU A 563 15.63 20.34 -8.15
C GLU A 563 16.44 21.22 -9.10
N ILE A 564 15.89 21.44 -10.30
CA ILE A 564 16.49 22.24 -11.35
C ILE A 564 15.61 23.47 -11.54
N VAL A 565 16.04 24.61 -11.03
CA VAL A 565 15.32 25.88 -11.14
C VAL A 565 15.77 26.60 -12.42
N TYR A 566 14.84 26.76 -13.34
CA TYR A 566 14.99 27.57 -14.54
C TYR A 566 14.47 28.98 -14.28
N LEU A 567 15.30 29.96 -14.61
CA LEU A 567 15.00 31.36 -14.36
C LEU A 567 15.42 32.19 -15.58
N ILE A 568 14.47 32.86 -16.22
CA ILE A 568 14.74 33.75 -17.35
C ILE A 568 14.57 35.18 -16.87
N THR A 569 15.64 35.97 -16.92
CA THR A 569 15.64 37.35 -16.41
C THR A 569 16.64 38.23 -17.16
N ASP A 570 16.59 39.55 -16.93
CA ASP A 570 17.53 40.49 -17.52
C ASP A 570 18.96 40.18 -17.07
N SER A 571 19.93 40.39 -17.97
CA SER A 571 21.37 40.22 -17.70
C SER A 571 21.83 40.90 -16.40
N LYS A 572 21.29 42.09 -16.06
CA LYS A 572 21.63 42.83 -14.83
C LYS A 572 21.10 42.19 -13.56
N ILE A 573 19.96 41.52 -13.64
CA ILE A 573 19.33 40.82 -12.52
C ILE A 573 19.99 39.45 -12.32
N SER A 574 20.40 38.82 -13.43
CA SER A 574 21.01 37.48 -13.45
C SER A 574 22.27 37.38 -12.59
N GLU A 575 23.17 38.37 -12.67
CA GLU A 575 24.37 38.42 -11.83
C GLU A 575 24.04 38.61 -10.34
N ALA A 576 23.04 39.44 -10.03
CA ALA A 576 22.58 39.67 -8.66
C ALA A 576 22.00 38.39 -8.06
N VAL A 577 21.15 37.67 -8.80
CA VAL A 577 20.57 36.38 -8.40
C VAL A 577 21.66 35.35 -8.13
N ALA A 578 22.59 35.14 -9.08
CA ALA A 578 23.68 34.17 -8.92
C ALA A 578 24.55 34.48 -7.69
N THR A 579 24.89 35.76 -7.50
CA THR A 579 25.69 36.20 -6.34
C THR A 579 24.97 35.99 -5.01
N SER A 580 23.67 36.29 -4.94
CA SER A 580 22.85 36.09 -3.74
C SER A 580 22.74 34.61 -3.37
N LEU A 581 22.53 33.73 -4.36
CA LEU A 581 22.43 32.28 -4.14
C LEU A 581 23.73 31.69 -3.58
N VAL A 582 24.88 32.06 -4.16
CA VAL A 582 26.18 31.57 -3.71
C VAL A 582 26.55 32.11 -2.32
N LYS A 583 26.14 33.34 -1.98
CA LYS A 583 26.38 33.94 -0.66
C LYS A 583 25.41 33.47 0.42
N HIS A 584 24.30 32.84 0.05
CA HIS A 584 23.31 32.37 1.01
C HIS A 584 23.89 31.20 1.82
N GLU A 585 24.12 31.40 3.12
CA GLU A 585 24.85 30.44 3.96
C GLU A 585 24.23 29.03 3.95
N GLU A 586 22.90 28.95 3.94
CA GLU A 586 22.22 27.66 3.98
C GLU A 586 22.27 26.92 2.64
N LEU A 587 22.15 27.65 1.53
CA LEU A 587 22.15 27.06 0.19
C LEU A 587 23.58 26.64 -0.21
N SER A 588 24.56 27.50 0.05
CA SER A 588 25.97 27.22 -0.23
C SER A 588 26.55 26.05 0.55
N LYS A 589 26.07 25.80 1.78
CA LYS A 589 26.58 24.72 2.64
C LYS A 589 25.81 23.41 2.54
N LYS A 590 24.50 23.45 2.26
CA LYS A 590 23.62 22.26 2.35
C LYS A 590 22.95 21.83 1.06
N ALA A 591 22.88 22.69 0.04
CA ALA A 591 22.06 22.44 -1.14
C ALA A 591 22.83 21.88 -2.34
N ASN A 592 24.14 21.61 -2.21
CA ASN A 592 25.03 21.18 -3.29
C ASN A 592 24.79 22.00 -4.59
N LEU A 593 24.85 23.32 -4.44
CA LEU A 593 24.35 24.26 -5.43
C LEU A 593 25.28 24.38 -6.64
N ALA A 594 24.76 24.14 -7.85
CA ALA A 594 25.43 24.47 -9.11
C ALA A 594 24.60 25.50 -9.89
N VAL A 595 25.22 26.60 -10.31
CA VAL A 595 24.54 27.67 -11.06
C VAL A 595 25.16 27.77 -12.45
N TYR A 596 24.37 27.45 -13.47
CA TYR A 596 24.75 27.62 -14.86
C TYR A 596 24.03 28.84 -15.43
N MET A 597 24.72 29.62 -16.25
CA MET A 597 24.17 30.79 -16.91
C MET A 597 24.40 30.68 -18.41
N THR A 598 23.33 30.87 -19.19
CA THR A 598 23.41 30.89 -20.66
C THR A 598 22.60 32.06 -21.23
N TYR A 599 23.00 32.52 -22.42
CA TYR A 599 22.25 33.50 -23.18
C TYR A 599 20.94 32.91 -23.72
N THR A 600 19.89 33.73 -23.77
CA THR A 600 18.60 33.32 -24.37
C THR A 600 17.92 34.49 -25.10
N ASP A 601 17.21 34.17 -26.18
CA ASP A 601 16.37 35.08 -26.97
C ASP A 601 14.90 35.04 -26.54
N ALA A 602 14.63 34.74 -25.26
CA ALA A 602 13.28 34.77 -24.74
C ALA A 602 12.72 36.22 -24.79
N ASN A 603 11.43 36.37 -25.07
CA ASN A 603 10.78 37.68 -25.08
C ASN A 603 9.90 37.82 -23.82
N LEU A 604 10.48 38.35 -22.74
CA LEU A 604 9.75 38.62 -21.48
C LEU A 604 8.72 39.76 -21.62
N ASN A 605 8.82 40.59 -22.66
CA ASN A 605 7.95 41.74 -22.89
C ASN A 605 6.74 41.37 -23.76
N LYS A 606 5.67 40.84 -23.14
CA LYS A 606 4.35 40.69 -23.78
C LYS A 606 3.46 41.94 -23.70
N GLU A 607 3.94 43.06 -23.14
CA GLU A 607 3.09 44.26 -22.93
C GLU A 607 3.18 45.36 -23.99
N THR A 608 4.03 45.25 -25.02
CA THR A 608 4.18 46.32 -26.03
C THR A 608 3.56 46.04 -27.41
N GLU A 609 2.95 44.87 -27.65
CA GLU A 609 2.34 44.53 -28.96
C GLU A 609 0.82 44.85 -29.05
N LYS A 610 0.32 45.87 -28.34
CA LYS A 610 -1.08 46.33 -28.47
C LYS A 610 -1.26 47.70 -29.12
N THR A 611 -0.22 48.29 -29.67
CA THR A 611 -0.31 49.58 -30.38
C THR A 611 0.51 49.51 -31.66
N GLU A 612 -0.03 48.83 -32.67
CA GLU A 612 0.07 49.15 -34.11
C GLU A 612 -0.44 47.95 -34.91
N LYS A 613 -1.75 47.90 -35.12
CA LYS A 613 -2.36 47.36 -36.33
C LYS A 613 -3.78 47.87 -36.49
#